data_AF-A0ABC8KKS6-F1
#
_entry.id   AF-A0ABC8KKS6-F1
#
_cell.length_a   1.000
_cell.length_b   1.000
_cell.length_c   1.000
_cell.angle_alpha   90.00
_cell.angle_beta   90.00
_cell.angle_gamma   90.00
#
_symmetry.space_group_name_H-M   'P 1'
#
loop_
_entity.id
_entity.type
_entity.pdbx_description
1 polymer ?
#
loop_
_entity_poly.entity_id
_entity_poly.type
_entity_poly.pdbx_seq_one_letter_code
_entity_poly.pdbx_strand_id
1 'polypeptide(L)'
;MTLQSLPSPIPSCKWLVDHMVELGFLRSLSEWIGSNLKRSGDSETWAFNLDGAIQMFKSYRETSYWSLLANPPKATEISFVIAEKSDRWNKDTTRRLETIAKQRHNVSEEKVSTHVLRNSAHWVHTEKKLYNSFVYSFFLICCRKYAGETLDTLKRAIHEATAKSKYFKL
;
A
#
# COMPACT_ATOMS: atom_id res chain seq x y z
N MET A 1 -13.26 -11.56 -12.78
CA MET A 1 -14.27 -10.97 -11.88
C MET A 1 -13.67 -9.76 -11.17
N THR A 2 -14.44 -8.69 -10.97
CA THR A 2 -14.05 -7.55 -10.11
C THR A 2 -14.94 -7.53 -8.87
N LEU A 3 -14.46 -7.02 -7.74
CA LEU A 3 -15.28 -6.91 -6.52
C LEU A 3 -16.56 -6.05 -6.73
N GLN A 4 -16.58 -5.20 -7.76
CA GLN A 4 -17.74 -4.38 -8.14
C GLN A 4 -18.88 -5.19 -8.78
N SER A 5 -18.60 -6.38 -9.33
CA SER A 5 -19.65 -7.23 -9.91
C SER A 5 -20.38 -8.08 -8.87
N LEU A 6 -20.00 -7.97 -7.59
CA LEU A 6 -20.65 -8.66 -6.49
C LEU A 6 -21.96 -7.95 -6.10
N PRO A 7 -22.96 -8.68 -5.59
CA PRO A 7 -24.19 -8.08 -5.10
C PRO A 7 -23.92 -7.09 -3.95
N SER A 8 -24.73 -6.03 -3.88
CA SER A 8 -24.75 -5.07 -2.79
C SER A 8 -26.18 -4.95 -2.25
N PRO A 9 -26.46 -5.31 -0.99
CA PRO A 9 -25.50 -5.80 0.02
C PRO A 9 -25.06 -7.26 -0.23
N ILE A 10 -23.95 -7.65 0.39
CA ILE A 10 -23.40 -9.02 0.30
C ILE A 10 -24.20 -9.93 1.25
N PRO A 11 -24.69 -11.09 0.79
CA PRO A 11 -25.52 -11.98 1.60
C PRO A 11 -24.90 -12.41 2.93
N SER A 12 -23.63 -12.83 2.92
CA SER A 12 -22.84 -13.15 4.12
C SER A 12 -21.36 -13.35 3.77
N CYS A 13 -20.48 -13.34 4.77
CA CYS A 13 -19.06 -13.62 4.60
C CYS A 13 -18.84 -15.03 4.06
N LYS A 14 -19.58 -16.02 4.59
CA LYS A 14 -19.55 -17.40 4.10
C LYS A 14 -19.91 -17.46 2.61
N TRP A 15 -20.99 -16.79 2.20
CA TRP A 15 -21.38 -16.74 0.79
C TRP A 15 -20.29 -16.15 -0.09
N LEU A 16 -19.66 -15.05 0.32
CA LEU A 16 -18.58 -14.43 -0.46
C LEU A 16 -17.37 -15.37 -0.61
N VAL A 17 -16.95 -16.02 0.48
CA VAL A 17 -15.81 -16.96 0.45
C VAL A 17 -16.10 -18.13 -0.49
N ASP A 18 -17.27 -18.75 -0.35
CA ASP A 18 -17.66 -19.89 -1.18
C ASP A 18 -17.74 -19.48 -2.66
N HIS A 19 -18.37 -18.34 -2.96
CA HIS A 19 -18.48 -17.80 -4.31
C HIS A 19 -17.11 -17.52 -4.96
N MET A 20 -16.17 -16.93 -4.21
CA MET A 20 -14.81 -16.69 -4.71
C MET A 20 -14.05 -18.00 -4.96
N VAL A 21 -14.23 -19.01 -4.11
CA VAL A 21 -13.61 -20.33 -4.33
C VAL A 21 -14.18 -21.01 -5.58
N GLU A 22 -15.49 -20.94 -5.80
CA GLU A 22 -16.14 -21.46 -7.02
C GLU A 22 -15.58 -20.82 -8.31
N LEU A 23 -15.13 -19.57 -8.22
CA LEU A 23 -14.50 -18.84 -9.33
C LEU A 23 -13.00 -19.15 -9.50
N GLY A 24 -12.46 -20.07 -8.70
CA GLY A 24 -11.07 -20.51 -8.78
C GLY A 24 -10.08 -19.68 -7.95
N PHE A 25 -10.54 -18.78 -7.09
CA PHE A 25 -9.63 -18.09 -6.15
C PHE A 25 -9.19 -19.04 -5.03
N LEU A 26 -7.97 -18.82 -4.51
CA LEU A 26 -7.49 -19.53 -3.34
C LEU A 26 -8.41 -19.25 -2.14
N ARG A 27 -8.70 -20.30 -1.35
CA ARG A 27 -9.54 -20.17 -0.15
C ARG A 27 -8.99 -19.13 0.83
N SER A 28 -7.69 -19.15 1.10
CA SER A 28 -7.04 -18.18 2.00
C SER A 28 -7.18 -16.73 1.53
N LEU A 29 -7.10 -16.48 0.22
CA LEU A 29 -7.34 -15.16 -0.35
C LEU A 29 -8.81 -14.75 -0.20
N SER A 30 -9.72 -15.69 -0.43
CA SER A 30 -11.16 -15.47 -0.33
C SER A 30 -11.58 -15.15 1.11
N GLU A 31 -11.05 -15.89 2.08
CA GLU A 31 -11.23 -15.64 3.53
C GLU A 31 -10.66 -14.28 3.93
N TRP A 32 -9.46 -13.93 3.44
CA TRP A 32 -8.88 -12.62 3.70
C TRP A 32 -9.76 -11.49 3.14
N ILE A 33 -10.29 -11.62 1.91
CA ILE A 33 -11.23 -10.64 1.36
C ILE A 33 -12.51 -10.56 2.21
N GLY A 34 -13.09 -11.71 2.59
CA GLY A 34 -14.27 -11.79 3.44
C GLY A 34 -14.10 -11.14 4.81
N SER A 35 -12.89 -11.15 5.38
CA SER A 35 -12.58 -10.47 6.65
C SER A 35 -12.77 -8.94 6.62
N ASN A 36 -12.90 -8.35 5.43
CA ASN A 36 -13.12 -6.92 5.25
C ASN A 36 -14.61 -6.53 5.19
N LEU A 37 -15.52 -7.46 5.50
CA LEU A 37 -16.94 -7.19 5.60
C LEU A 37 -17.34 -6.77 7.01
N LYS A 38 -18.41 -5.98 7.10
CA LYS A 38 -19.08 -5.60 8.35
C LYS A 38 -20.58 -5.86 8.23
N ARG A 39 -21.21 -6.16 9.37
CA ARG A 39 -22.67 -6.33 9.45
C ARG A 39 -23.39 -5.02 9.14
N SER A 40 -24.48 -5.12 8.39
CA SER A 40 -25.41 -4.05 8.04
C SER A 40 -26.83 -4.63 8.04
N GLY A 41 -27.48 -4.62 9.21
CA GLY A 41 -28.74 -5.33 9.43
C GLY A 41 -28.56 -6.85 9.28
N ASP A 42 -29.39 -7.47 8.44
CA ASP A 42 -29.37 -8.89 8.11
C ASP A 42 -28.38 -9.27 7.01
N SER A 43 -27.61 -8.29 6.52
CA SER A 43 -26.66 -8.46 5.42
C SER A 43 -25.27 -7.96 5.79
N GLU A 44 -24.31 -8.11 4.87
CA GLU A 44 -22.96 -7.60 5.01
C GLU A 44 -22.62 -6.56 3.95
N THR A 45 -21.74 -5.62 4.30
CA THR A 45 -21.21 -4.62 3.39
C THR A 45 -19.72 -4.44 3.63
N TRP A 46 -19.02 -3.84 2.66
CA TRP A 46 -17.60 -3.51 2.81
C TRP A 46 -17.35 -2.60 4.01
N ALA A 47 -16.33 -2.93 4.81
CA ALA A 47 -15.84 -2.08 5.90
C ALA A 47 -15.09 -0.84 5.40
N PHE A 48 -14.86 -0.75 4.09
CA PHE A 48 -14.18 0.33 3.38
C PHE A 48 -14.98 0.75 2.13
N ASN A 49 -14.63 1.91 1.57
CA ASN A 49 -15.20 2.36 0.30
C ASN A 49 -14.55 1.61 -0.87
N LEU A 50 -15.31 0.71 -1.51
CA LEU A 50 -14.81 -0.14 -2.58
C LEU A 50 -14.33 0.66 -3.81
N ASP A 51 -15.09 1.66 -4.24
CA ASP A 51 -14.71 2.49 -5.39
C ASP A 51 -13.43 3.27 -5.11
N GLY A 52 -13.27 3.76 -3.87
CA GLY A 52 -12.04 4.39 -3.40
C GLY A 52 -10.85 3.45 -3.49
N ALA A 53 -11.00 2.20 -3.06
CA ALA A 53 -9.93 1.19 -3.16
C ALA A 53 -9.55 0.88 -4.62
N ILE A 54 -10.52 0.86 -5.53
CA ILE A 54 -10.29 0.64 -6.96
C ILE A 54 -9.55 1.84 -7.59
N GLN A 55 -9.98 3.07 -7.28
CA GLN A 55 -9.28 4.28 -7.74
C GLN A 55 -7.84 4.33 -7.22
N MET A 56 -7.64 3.97 -5.96
CA MET A 56 -6.32 3.85 -5.33
C MET A 56 -5.44 2.83 -6.04
N PHE A 57 -5.96 1.64 -6.32
CA PHE A 57 -5.24 0.60 -7.06
C PHE A 57 -4.91 1.02 -8.49
N LYS A 58 -5.86 1.66 -9.18
CA LYS A 58 -5.65 2.21 -10.52
C LYS A 58 -4.53 3.25 -10.53
N SER A 59 -4.59 4.22 -9.61
CA SER A 59 -3.53 5.23 -9.44
C SER A 59 -2.18 4.58 -9.19
N TYR A 60 -2.10 3.56 -8.34
CA TYR A 60 -0.87 2.82 -8.09
C TYR A 60 -0.28 2.18 -9.35
N ARG A 61 -1.11 1.60 -10.23
CA ARG A 61 -0.62 0.98 -11.48
C ARG A 61 -0.22 1.99 -12.54
N GLU A 62 -0.91 3.12 -12.62
CA GLU A 62 -0.80 4.06 -13.75
C GLU A 62 0.13 5.24 -13.47
N THR A 63 0.40 5.53 -12.19
CA THR A 63 1.23 6.68 -11.80
C THR A 63 2.70 6.27 -11.69
N SER A 64 3.58 7.17 -12.11
CA SER A 64 5.02 7.01 -11.95
C SER A 64 5.64 8.19 -11.21
N TYR A 65 6.51 7.88 -10.25
CA TYR A 65 7.28 8.87 -9.51
C TYR A 65 8.68 9.13 -10.10
N TRP A 66 8.99 8.58 -11.28
CA TRP A 66 10.34 8.73 -11.85
C TRP A 66 10.74 10.18 -12.12
N SER A 67 9.80 11.05 -12.50
CA SER A 67 10.06 12.48 -12.69
C SER A 67 10.39 13.19 -11.38
N LEU A 68 9.68 12.85 -10.30
CA LEU A 68 9.96 13.36 -8.95
C LEU A 68 11.36 12.95 -8.48
N LEU A 69 11.77 11.72 -8.74
CA LEU A 69 13.11 11.23 -8.37
C LEU A 69 14.21 11.83 -9.24
N ALA A 70 13.89 12.07 -10.51
CA ALA A 70 14.81 12.73 -11.43
C ALA A 70 15.01 14.20 -11.06
N ASN A 71 14.01 14.87 -10.48
CA ASN A 71 14.06 16.27 -10.08
C ASN A 71 13.22 16.54 -8.82
N PRO A 72 13.76 16.22 -7.63
CA PRO A 72 13.03 16.45 -6.38
C PRO A 72 12.91 17.96 -6.09
N PRO A 73 11.91 18.39 -5.31
CA PRO A 73 11.83 19.77 -4.85
C PRO A 73 13.03 20.13 -3.97
N LYS A 74 13.42 21.41 -3.97
CA LYS A 74 14.52 21.93 -3.14
C LYS A 74 14.35 21.54 -1.67
N ALA A 75 15.47 21.23 -1.02
CA ALA A 75 15.53 20.80 0.37
C ALA A 75 14.71 19.54 0.70
N THR A 76 14.48 18.66 -0.29
CA THR A 76 13.83 17.36 -0.07
C THR A 76 14.85 16.23 -0.03
N GLU A 77 14.77 15.39 0.99
CA GLU A 77 15.50 14.13 1.10
C GLU A 77 14.56 12.95 0.87
N ILE A 78 14.98 12.00 0.02
CA ILE A 78 14.18 10.82 -0.33
C ILE A 78 15.04 9.56 -0.13
N SER A 79 14.68 8.76 0.86
CA SER A 79 15.39 7.52 1.18
C SER A 79 14.54 6.30 0.84
N PHE A 80 15.03 5.48 -0.10
CA PHE A 80 14.39 4.23 -0.48
C PHE A 80 14.85 3.09 0.43
N VAL A 81 13.90 2.34 0.95
CA VAL A 81 14.17 1.12 1.70
C VAL A 81 13.69 -0.07 0.86
N ILE A 82 14.64 -0.91 0.44
CA ILE A 82 14.43 -2.01 -0.50
C ILE A 82 14.58 -3.33 0.27
N ALA A 83 13.53 -4.14 0.26
CA ALA A 83 13.56 -5.47 0.83
C ALA A 83 14.23 -6.45 -0.13
N GLU A 84 15.34 -7.06 0.27
CA GLU A 84 16.19 -7.89 -0.61
C GLU A 84 15.44 -9.06 -1.26
N LYS A 85 14.48 -9.68 -0.57
CA LYS A 85 13.74 -10.84 -1.05
C LYS A 85 12.39 -10.48 -1.67
N SER A 86 12.09 -9.18 -1.84
CA SER A 86 10.80 -8.77 -2.41
C SER A 86 10.82 -8.90 -3.94
N ASP A 87 9.84 -9.63 -4.45
CA ASP A 87 9.55 -9.81 -5.88
C ASP A 87 9.06 -8.53 -6.59
N ARG A 88 8.72 -7.47 -5.84
CA ARG A 88 8.25 -6.19 -6.38
C ARG A 88 9.36 -5.32 -6.96
N TRP A 89 10.62 -5.64 -6.68
CA TRP A 89 11.78 -4.89 -7.16
C TRP A 89 12.51 -5.69 -8.24
N ASN A 90 12.39 -5.28 -9.50
CA ASN A 90 13.21 -5.84 -10.56
C ASN A 90 14.60 -5.16 -10.59
N LYS A 91 15.58 -5.86 -11.17
CA LYS A 91 16.99 -5.40 -11.22
C LYS A 91 17.16 -4.06 -11.94
N ASP A 92 16.34 -3.80 -12.95
CA ASP A 92 16.42 -2.54 -13.71
C ASP A 92 15.95 -1.35 -12.87
N THR A 93 14.89 -1.55 -12.08
CA THR A 93 14.35 -0.53 -11.17
C THR A 93 15.36 -0.19 -10.09
N THR A 94 15.97 -1.20 -9.44
CA THR A 94 16.97 -0.96 -8.40
C THR A 94 18.21 -0.28 -8.97
N ARG A 95 18.70 -0.72 -10.13
CA ARG A 95 19.83 -0.08 -10.82
C ARG A 95 19.55 1.38 -11.20
N ARG A 96 18.32 1.68 -11.65
CA ARG A 96 17.91 3.05 -11.96
C ARG A 96 17.91 3.92 -10.70
N LEU A 97 17.38 3.43 -9.58
CA LEU A 97 17.39 4.14 -8.29
C LEU A 97 18.82 4.41 -7.80
N GLU A 98 19.70 3.42 -7.87
CA GLU A 98 21.12 3.58 -7.51
C GLU A 98 21.82 4.62 -8.38
N THR A 99 21.48 4.68 -9.67
CA THR A 99 22.05 5.67 -10.60
C THR A 99 21.62 7.08 -10.22
N ILE A 100 20.33 7.29 -9.93
CA ILE A 100 19.79 8.58 -9.48
C ILE A 100 20.44 9.00 -8.15
N ALA A 101 20.56 8.08 -7.20
CA ALA A 101 21.18 8.34 -5.91
C ALA A 101 22.65 8.78 -6.06
N LYS A 102 23.43 8.11 -6.92
CA LYS A 102 24.83 8.46 -7.20
C LYS A 102 24.98 9.82 -7.89
N GLN A 103 24.13 10.13 -8.86
CA GLN A 103 24.17 11.41 -9.59
C GLN A 103 23.89 12.59 -8.67
N ARG A 104 22.96 12.43 -7.74
CA ARG A 104 22.52 13.49 -6.82
C ARG A 104 23.47 13.71 -5.64
N HIS A 105 24.23 12.70 -5.21
CA HIS A 105 25.27 12.87 -4.20
C HIS A 105 26.36 13.89 -4.57
N ASN A 106 26.59 14.13 -5.87
CA ASN A 106 27.59 15.08 -6.36
C ASN A 106 27.08 16.53 -6.46
N VAL A 107 25.78 16.76 -6.26
CA VAL A 107 25.14 18.08 -6.30
C VAL A 107 24.69 18.38 -4.87
N SER A 108 25.39 19.30 -4.21
CA SER A 108 25.48 19.49 -2.75
C SER A 108 24.18 19.74 -1.97
N GLU A 109 22.99 19.64 -2.55
CA GLU A 109 21.75 20.09 -1.91
C GLU A 109 20.58 19.08 -1.88
N GLU A 110 20.63 17.92 -2.56
CA GLU A 110 19.47 17.00 -2.62
C GLU A 110 19.90 15.52 -2.61
N LYS A 111 19.40 14.75 -1.65
CA LYS A 111 19.91 13.40 -1.33
C LYS A 111 18.83 12.36 -1.58
N VAL A 112 18.75 11.87 -2.81
CA VAL A 112 18.08 10.57 -3.05
C VAL A 112 19.04 9.49 -2.59
N SER A 113 18.61 8.59 -1.71
CA SER A 113 19.43 7.49 -1.18
C SER A 113 18.70 6.16 -1.23
N THR A 114 19.44 5.06 -1.18
CA THR A 114 18.90 3.69 -1.22
C THR A 114 19.52 2.83 -0.12
N HIS A 115 18.68 2.08 0.59
CA HIS A 115 19.06 1.19 1.68
C HIS A 115 18.47 -0.20 1.43
N VAL A 116 19.32 -1.23 1.42
CA VAL A 116 18.86 -2.62 1.25
C VAL A 116 18.70 -3.30 2.60
N LEU A 117 17.50 -3.78 2.88
CA LEU A 117 17.21 -4.61 4.04
C LEU A 117 17.42 -6.08 3.71
N ARG A 118 18.58 -6.59 4.16
CA ARG A 118 18.95 -8.00 3.96
C ARG A 118 17.95 -8.95 4.60
N ASN A 119 17.74 -10.09 3.93
CA ASN A 119 16.87 -11.17 4.37
C ASN A 119 15.44 -10.74 4.72
N SER A 120 14.92 -9.67 4.09
CA SER A 120 13.57 -9.16 4.37
C SER A 120 12.68 -9.37 3.15
N ALA A 121 11.46 -9.87 3.36
CA ALA A 121 10.46 -9.99 2.29
C ALA A 121 9.60 -8.72 2.19
N HIS A 122 8.53 -8.78 1.40
CA HIS A 122 7.69 -7.61 1.10
C HIS A 122 7.08 -6.95 2.35
N TRP A 123 6.73 -7.75 3.37
CA TRP A 123 6.10 -7.27 4.59
C TRP A 123 7.13 -6.87 5.65
N VAL A 124 8.03 -5.96 5.28
CA VAL A 124 9.12 -5.48 6.15
C VAL A 124 8.62 -5.02 7.53
N HIS A 125 7.44 -4.40 7.57
CA HIS A 125 6.85 -3.84 8.79
C HIS A 125 6.20 -4.88 9.72
N THR A 126 5.88 -6.08 9.23
CA THR A 126 5.37 -7.17 10.07
C THR A 126 6.50 -8.10 10.49
N GLU A 127 7.50 -8.30 9.64
CA GLU A 127 8.62 -9.24 9.88
C GLU A 127 9.70 -8.64 10.78
N LYS A 128 10.06 -7.37 10.55
CA LYS A 128 11.06 -6.70 11.34
C LYS A 128 10.38 -5.63 12.18
N LYS A 129 10.61 -5.68 13.49
CA LYS A 129 10.29 -4.58 14.43
C LYS A 129 11.19 -3.37 14.16
N LEU A 130 11.24 -2.90 12.91
CA LEU A 130 11.88 -1.66 12.55
C LEU A 130 11.04 -0.55 13.20
N TYR A 131 11.59 -0.02 14.29
CA TYR A 131 11.05 1.10 15.03
C TYR A 131 10.70 2.27 14.10
N ASN A 132 9.50 2.84 14.29
CA ASN A 132 9.10 4.18 13.87
C ASN A 132 9.39 4.61 12.42
N SER A 133 9.03 3.79 11.44
CA SER A 133 8.76 4.31 10.10
C SER A 133 7.53 3.62 9.51
N PHE A 134 6.35 4.04 9.99
CA PHE A 134 5.14 4.07 9.17
C PHE A 134 5.53 4.69 7.82
N VAL A 135 5.19 4.05 6.69
CA VAL A 135 5.02 4.65 5.32
C VAL A 135 5.37 3.69 4.15
N TYR A 136 5.66 2.39 4.27
CA TYR A 136 6.37 1.73 3.14
C TYR A 136 5.76 0.52 2.39
N SER A 137 4.43 0.43 2.25
CA SER A 137 3.88 -0.30 1.08
C SER A 137 2.54 0.21 0.55
N PHE A 138 1.76 0.89 1.40
CA PHE A 138 0.51 1.53 0.98
C PHE A 138 0.59 3.06 0.87
N PHE A 139 1.65 3.68 1.38
CA PHE A 139 1.66 5.12 1.67
C PHE A 139 1.92 6.01 0.44
N LEU A 140 2.50 5.47 -0.64
CA LEU A 140 2.59 6.21 -1.91
C LEU A 140 1.22 6.42 -2.58
N ILE A 141 0.15 5.79 -2.05
CA ILE A 141 -1.22 5.91 -2.58
C ILE A 141 -1.97 7.10 -1.96
N CYS A 142 -1.64 7.54 -0.74
CA CYS A 142 -2.39 8.61 -0.06
C CYS A 142 -2.02 10.03 -0.51
N CYS A 143 -0.84 10.23 -1.12
CA CYS A 143 -0.32 11.57 -1.42
C CYS A 143 -1.11 12.37 -2.47
N ARG A 144 -2.09 11.78 -3.18
CA ARG A 144 -2.94 12.53 -4.13
C ARG A 144 -4.35 12.85 -3.64
N LYS A 145 -4.90 12.17 -2.62
CA LYS A 145 -6.27 12.46 -2.14
C LYS A 145 -6.35 13.67 -1.19
N TYR A 146 -5.24 14.05 -0.57
CA TYR A 146 -5.18 15.10 0.46
C TYR A 146 -4.22 16.24 0.12
N ALA A 147 -3.92 16.43 -1.17
CA ALA A 147 -3.16 17.58 -1.65
C ALA A 147 -3.99 18.87 -1.44
N GLY A 148 -3.89 19.46 -0.24
CA GLY A 148 -4.67 20.62 0.22
C GLY A 148 -5.24 20.50 1.64
N GLU A 149 -5.14 19.33 2.27
CA GLU A 149 -5.66 19.10 3.62
C GLU A 149 -4.59 19.25 4.70
N THR A 150 -5.02 19.67 5.89
CA THR A 150 -4.10 19.92 7.01
C THR A 150 -3.48 18.62 7.51
N LEU A 151 -2.27 18.73 8.05
CA LEU A 151 -1.49 17.61 8.61
C LEU A 151 -2.29 16.77 9.63
N ASP A 152 -3.27 17.39 10.30
CA ASP A 152 -4.12 16.73 11.30
C ASP A 152 -5.22 15.85 10.68
N THR A 153 -5.73 16.18 9.49
CA THR A 153 -6.64 15.28 8.75
C THR A 153 -5.89 14.04 8.29
N LEU A 154 -4.66 14.22 7.79
CA LEU A 154 -3.77 13.12 7.39
C LEU A 154 -3.45 12.20 8.59
N LYS A 155 -3.11 12.77 9.74
CA LYS A 155 -2.88 12.01 10.98
C LYS A 155 -4.11 11.22 11.43
N ARG A 156 -5.32 11.80 11.36
CA ARG A 156 -6.57 11.11 11.71
C ARG A 156 -6.88 9.95 10.78
N ALA A 157 -6.78 10.14 9.47
CA ALA A 157 -7.01 9.07 8.49
C ALA A 157 -6.02 7.90 8.67
N ILE A 158 -4.75 8.21 8.95
CA ILE A 158 -3.73 7.21 9.29
C ILE A 158 -4.07 6.51 10.60
N HIS A 159 -4.46 7.26 11.64
CA HIS A 159 -4.83 6.70 12.94
C HIS A 159 -6.03 5.76 12.83
N GLU A 160 -7.08 6.11 12.08
CA GLU A 160 -8.26 5.26 11.86
C GLU A 160 -7.95 4.00 11.06
N ALA A 161 -7.15 4.13 9.99
CA ALA A 161 -6.71 2.97 9.20
C ALA A 161 -5.86 2.01 10.03
N THR A 162 -5.03 2.53 10.93
CA THR A 162 -4.18 1.72 11.81
C THR A 162 -4.92 1.15 13.01
N ALA A 163 -5.87 1.90 13.59
CA ALA A 163 -6.69 1.43 14.70
C ALA A 163 -7.51 0.20 14.32
N LYS A 164 -7.95 0.10 13.05
CA LYS A 164 -8.60 -1.10 12.51
C LYS A 164 -7.63 -2.27 12.25
N SER A 165 -6.36 -1.98 11.99
CA SER A 165 -5.30 -3.01 11.84
C SER A 165 -4.92 -3.68 13.17
N LYS A 166 -5.14 -3.04 14.33
CA LYS A 166 -4.90 -3.68 15.66
C LYS A 166 -5.75 -4.93 15.92
N TYR A 167 -6.80 -5.17 15.13
CA TYR A 167 -7.62 -6.39 15.18
C TYR A 167 -7.01 -7.56 14.41
N PHE A 168 -5.93 -7.35 13.65
CA PHE A 168 -5.14 -8.40 13.02
C PHE A 168 -3.96 -8.78 13.91
N LYS A 169 -4.26 -9.36 15.07
CA LYS A 169 -3.32 -10.27 15.74
C LYS A 169 -3.74 -11.69 15.38
N LEU A 170 -3.04 -12.27 14.41
CA LEU A 170 -2.72 -13.69 14.41
C LEU A 170 -1.26 -13.81 14.83
#